data_AF-A0A3C0G4M9-F1
#
_entry.id   AF-A0A3C0G4M9-F1
#
_cell.length_a   1.000
_cell.length_b   1.000
_cell.length_c   1.000
_cell.angle_alpha   90.00
_cell.angle_beta   90.00
_cell.angle_gamma   90.00
#
_symmetry.space_group_name_H-M   'P 1'
#
loop_
_entity.id
_entity.type
_entity.pdbx_description
1 polymer ?
#
loop_
_entity_poly.entity_id
_entity_poly.type
_entity_poly.pdbx_seq_one_letter_code
_entity_poly.pdbx_strand_id
1 'polypeptide(L)' 'MDGDSPDLKAFAKYAKSNEYCLIVDEAHAVGVLGNNGEGMVPLLKLEKDVFARTVTF' A
#
# COMPACT_ATOMS: atom_id res chain seq x y z
N MET A 1 11.86 -0.21 8.93
CA MET A 1 12.73 -0.57 10.07
C MET A 1 12.12 -0.10 11.38
N ASP A 2 11.44 1.06 11.41
CA ASP A 2 10.81 1.59 12.63
C ASP A 2 9.34 1.16 12.83
N GLY A 3 8.75 0.50 11.83
CA GLY A 3 7.36 0.00 11.89
C GLY A 3 6.30 1.09 11.66
N ASP A 4 6.73 2.29 11.28
CA ASP A 4 5.85 3.34 10.80
C ASP A 4 5.33 3.04 9.39
N SER A 5 4.23 3.69 9.04
CA SER A 5 3.58 3.52 7.75
C SER A 5 3.54 4.86 7.01
N PRO A 6 3.87 4.90 5.71
CA PRO A 6 3.72 6.10 4.91
C PRO A 6 2.24 6.45 4.71
N ASP A 7 1.96 7.72 4.40
CA ASP A 7 0.61 8.15 3.98
C ASP A 7 0.35 7.66 2.55
N LEU A 8 -0.08 6.40 2.42
CA LEU A 8 -0.37 5.77 1.13
C LEU A 8 -1.47 6.50 0.36
N LYS A 9 -2.39 7.20 1.03
CA LYS A 9 -3.43 7.98 0.35
C LYS A 9 -2.83 9.21 -0.33
N ALA A 10 -1.92 9.91 0.34
CA ALA A 10 -1.19 11.01 -0.26
C ALA A 10 -0.32 10.55 -1.44
N PHE A 11 0.38 9.43 -1.31
CA PHE A 11 1.17 8.85 -2.40
C PHE A 11 0.32 8.42 -3.60
N ALA A 12 -0.79 7.71 -3.36
CA ALA A 12 -1.71 7.30 -4.42
C ALA A 12 -2.27 8.51 -5.18
N LYS A 13 -2.68 9.55 -4.46
CA LYS A 13 -3.12 10.81 -5.07
C LYS A 13 -2.01 11.45 -5.90
N TYR A 14 -0.80 11.56 -5.35
CA TYR A 14 0.35 12.16 -6.03
C TYR A 14 0.73 11.39 -7.30
N ALA A 15 0.81 10.06 -7.22
CA ALA A 15 1.14 9.21 -8.36
C ALA A 15 0.10 9.37 -9.47
N LYS A 16 -1.20 9.31 -9.12
CA LYS A 16 -2.30 9.50 -10.07
C LYS A 16 -2.29 10.87 -10.73
N SER A 17 -2.00 11.94 -9.97
CA SER A 17 -1.93 13.30 -10.52
C SER A 17 -0.74 13.53 -11.46
N ASN A 18 0.31 12.72 -11.37
CA ASN A 18 1.51 12.83 -12.20
C ASN A 18 1.68 11.66 -13.17
N GLU A 19 0.64 10.84 -13.36
CA GLU A 19 0.65 9.67 -14.25
C GLU A 19 1.78 8.66 -13.93
N TYR A 20 2.15 8.55 -12.66
CA TYR A 20 3.13 7.58 -12.18
C TYR A 20 2.49 6.25 -11.77
N CYS A 21 3.23 5.18 -11.99
CA CYS A 21 2.89 3.87 -11.45
C CYS A 21 3.36 3.78 -9.99
N LEU A 22 2.41 3.68 -9.05
CA LEU A 22 2.70 3.43 -7.65
C LEU A 22 2.82 1.93 -7.38
N ILE A 23 3.98 1.49 -6.91
CA ILE A 23 4.20 0.11 -6.44
C ILE A 23 4.34 0.14 -4.91
N VAL A 24 3.63 -0.74 -4.21
CA VAL A 24 3.70 -0.85 -2.75
C VAL A 24 4.21 -2.24 -2.37
N ASP A 25 5.28 -2.28 -1.58
CA ASP A 25 5.77 -3.52 -0.97
C ASP A 25 5.18 -3.69 0.43
N GLU A 26 4.42 -4.76 0.62
CA GLU A 26 3.71 -5.06 1.86
C GLU A 26 4.32 -6.20 2.67
N ALA A 27 5.64 -6.44 2.54
CA ALA A 27 6.39 -7.46 3.27
C ALA A 27 6.16 -7.47 4.80
N HIS A 28 5.96 -6.29 5.41
CA HIS A 28 5.73 -6.14 6.85
C HIS A 28 4.27 -5.84 7.22
N ALA A 29 3.36 -5.76 6.24
CA ALA A 29 1.96 -5.37 6.46
C ALA A 29 0.99 -6.55 6.27
N VAL A 30 1.20 -7.41 5.28
CA VAL A 30 0.37 -8.61 5.10
C VAL A 30 0.57 -9.58 6.26
N GLY A 31 -0.53 -10.14 6.77
CA GLY A 31 -0.56 -10.99 7.96
C GLY A 31 -0.58 -10.23 9.30
N VAL A 32 -0.39 -8.91 9.27
CA VAL A 32 -0.33 -8.06 10.48
C VAL A 32 -1.42 -6.98 10.48
N LEU A 33 -1.61 -6.30 9.35
CA LEU A 33 -2.52 -5.15 9.21
C LEU A 33 -3.75 -5.51 8.37
N GLY A 34 -4.85 -4.80 8.62
CA GLY A 34 -6.16 -5.06 8.01
C GLY A 34 -7.00 -6.05 8.83
N ASN A 35 -8.29 -6.13 8.55
CA ASN A 35 -9.23 -6.90 9.39
C ASN A 35 -8.92 -8.40 9.39
N ASN A 36 -8.38 -8.89 8.28
CA ASN A 36 -8.00 -10.29 8.08
C ASN A 36 -6.50 -10.45 7.72
N GLY A 37 -5.64 -9.48 8.09
CA GLY A 37 -4.24 -9.50 7.69
C GLY A 37 -4.02 -9.25 6.19
N GLU A 38 -4.97 -8.61 5.52
CA GLU A 38 -4.96 -8.36 4.08
C GLU A 38 -3.98 -7.27 3.62
N GLY A 39 -3.38 -6.55 4.58
CA GLY A 39 -2.45 -5.47 4.35
C GLY A 39 -3.08 -4.07 4.41
N MET A 40 -2.25 -3.07 4.21
CA MET A 40 -2.59 -1.65 4.21
C MET A 40 -3.33 -1.21 2.96
N VAL A 41 -2.99 -1.72 1.77
CA VAL A 41 -3.65 -1.28 0.52
C VAL A 41 -5.15 -1.58 0.54
N PRO A 42 -5.64 -2.78 0.91
CA PRO A 42 -7.06 -3.06 0.94
C PRO A 42 -7.76 -2.40 2.13
N LEU A 43 -7.09 -2.30 3.29
CA LEU A 43 -7.60 -1.57 4.45
C LEU A 43 -7.93 -0.11 4.09
N LEU A 44 -7.09 0.53 3.26
CA LEU A 44 -7.26 1.91 2.83
C LEU A 44 -8.09 2.06 1.54
N LYS A 45 -8.54 0.95 0.94
CA LYS A 45 -9.29 0.89 -0.33
C LYS A 45 -8.55 1.49 -1.53
N LEU A 46 -7.24 1.23 -1.63
CA LEU A 46 -6.35 1.78 -2.66
C LEU A 46 -6.03 0.78 -3.78
N GLU A 47 -6.71 -0.35 -3.85
CA GLU A 47 -6.42 -1.44 -4.81
C GLU A 47 -6.53 -0.99 -6.27
N LYS A 48 -7.30 0.07 -6.54
CA LYS A 48 -7.48 0.65 -7.88
C LYS A 48 -6.53 1.80 -8.18
N ASP A 49 -5.86 2.35 -7.17
CA ASP A 49 -4.95 3.49 -7.29
C ASP A 49 -3.48 3.08 -7.14
N VAL A 50 -3.21 1.82 -6.79
CA VAL A 50 -1.88 1.20 -6.74
C VAL A 50 -1.71 0.31 -7.98
N PHE A 51 -0.62 0.52 -8.74
CA PHE A 51 -0.34 -0.23 -9.97
C PHE A 51 0.01 -1.69 -9.67
N ALA A 52 0.87 -1.91 -8.69
CA ALA A 52 1.25 -3.25 -8.27
C ALA A 52 1.50 -3.30 -6.77
N ARG A 53 1.19 -4.46 -6.19
CA ARG A 53 1.53 -4.77 -4.81
C ARG A 53 2.41 -6.00 -4.76
N THR A 54 3.55 -5.90 -4.09
CA THR A 54 4.42 -7.05 -3.83
C THR A 54 4.28 -7.51 -2.39
N VAL A 55 4.45 -8.81 -2.19
CA VAL A 55 4.47 -9.43 -0.87
C VAL A 55 5.62 -10.44 -0.88
N THR A 56 6.59 -10.23 0.01
CA THR A 56 7.70 -11.16 0.22
C THR A 56 7.59 -11.75 1.62
N PHE A 57 7.93 -13.03 1.75
CA PHE A 57 7.93 -13.78 3.01
C PHE A 57 9.35 -14.13 3.43
#